data_AF-A0A3I5E375-F1
#
_entry.id   AF-A0A3I5E375-F1
#
_cell.length_a   1.000
_cell.length_b   1.000
_cell.length_c   1.000
_cell.angle_alpha   90.00
_cell.angle_beta   90.00
_cell.angle_gamma   90.00
#
_symmetry.space_group_name_H-M   'P 1'
#
loop_
_entity.id
_entity.type
_entity.pdbx_description
1 polymer ?
#
loop_
_entity_poly.entity_id
_entity_poly.type
_entity_poly.pdbx_seq_one_letter_code
_entity_poly.pdbx_strand_id
1 'polypeptide(L)'
;MSAKTKFKSPAFEAIHSAASGLFSVDAIPQETMRSFDTACLSSIKDLQPLEIKALREGLNVSQPVFARYLNTSVSTVQKWESGAKRPSGMSLKLLNIVQKHGLKVLV
;
A
#
# COMPACT_ATOMS: atom_id res chain seq x y z
N MET A 1 8.61 3.04 19.42
CA MET A 1 8.55 4.07 18.37
C MET A 1 7.31 3.80 17.53
N SER A 2 6.28 4.66 17.59
CA SER A 2 5.03 4.41 16.86
C SER A 2 5.27 4.54 15.36
N ALA A 3 4.90 3.52 14.59
CA ALA A 3 4.95 3.58 13.14
C ALA A 3 4.04 4.72 12.68
N LYS A 4 4.60 5.77 12.06
CA LYS A 4 3.82 6.89 11.54
C LYS A 4 2.87 6.36 10.46
N THR A 5 1.60 6.17 10.82
CA THR A 5 0.54 5.80 9.90
C THR A 5 0.38 6.91 8.86
N LYS A 6 0.47 6.57 7.57
CA LYS A 6 0.23 7.55 6.51
C LYS A 6 -1.26 7.86 6.46
N PHE A 7 -1.63 9.10 6.82
CA PHE A 7 -2.99 9.61 6.73
C PHE A 7 -3.36 10.00 5.29
N LYS A 8 -4.65 9.99 4.97
CA LYS A 8 -5.17 10.42 3.65
C LYS A 8 -4.81 11.87 3.32
N SER A 9 -4.86 12.75 4.31
CA SER A 9 -4.54 14.18 4.19
C SER A 9 -4.26 14.78 5.58
N PRO A 10 -3.72 16.01 5.67
CA PRO A 10 -3.56 16.72 6.94
C PRO A 10 -4.88 16.91 7.69
N ALA A 11 -6.00 17.05 6.98
CA ALA A 11 -7.32 17.14 7.61
C ALA A 11 -7.72 15.82 8.29
N PHE A 12 -7.46 14.67 7.66
CA PHE A 12 -7.71 13.37 8.28
C PHE A 12 -6.76 13.09 9.45
N GLU A 13 -5.53 13.59 9.42
CA GLU A 13 -4.61 13.55 10.55
C GLU A 13 -5.13 14.40 11.74
N ALA A 14 -5.62 15.61 11.47
CA ALA A 14 -6.22 16.46 12.50
C ALA A 14 -7.49 15.83 13.10
N ILE A 15 -8.36 15.24 12.27
CA ILE A 15 -9.55 14.51 12.73
C ILE A 15 -9.16 13.32 13.62
N HIS A 16 -8.16 12.54 13.21
CA HIS A 16 -7.66 11.40 14.00
C HIS A 16 -7.08 11.86 15.34
N SER A 17 -6.30 12.94 15.35
CA SER A 17 -5.75 13.54 16.56
C SER A 17 -6.85 14.02 17.52
N ALA A 18 -7.90 14.65 17.00
CA ALA A 18 -9.04 15.08 17.82
C ALA A 18 -9.80 13.89 18.41
N ALA A 19 -10.04 12.84 17.61
CA ALA A 19 -10.65 11.60 18.08
C ALA A 19 -9.80 10.91 19.17
N SER A 20 -8.47 10.91 19.02
CA SER A 20 -7.55 10.37 20.03
C SER A 20 -7.63 11.13 21.35
N GLY A 21 -7.81 12.45 21.31
CA GLY A 21 -8.03 13.27 22.52
C GLY A 21 -9.33 12.91 23.22
N LEU A 22 -10.42 12.76 22.45
CA LEU A 22 -11.72 12.32 22.99
C LEU A 22 -11.65 10.91 23.60
N PHE A 23 -10.91 10.01 22.95
CA PHE A 23 -10.70 8.65 23.46
C PHE A 23 -9.90 8.64 24.77
N SER A 24 -8.86 9.49 24.90
CA SER A 24 -8.03 9.56 26.12
C SER A 24 -8.77 10.04 27.37
N VAL A 25 -9.94 10.66 27.21
CA VAL A 25 -10.80 11.12 28.30
C VAL A 25 -12.10 10.30 28.40
N ASP A 26 -12.12 9.11 27.78
CA ASP A 26 -13.25 8.18 27.75
C ASP A 26 -14.55 8.76 27.16
N ALA A 27 -14.47 9.86 26.39
CA ALA A 27 -15.63 10.50 25.76
C ALA A 27 -16.15 9.74 24.53
N ILE A 28 -15.32 8.87 23.94
CA ILE A 28 -15.73 7.92 22.90
C ILE A 28 -15.24 6.51 23.26
N PRO A 29 -15.99 5.44 22.91
CA PRO A 29 -15.56 4.08 23.17
C PRO A 29 -14.47 3.62 22.17
N GLN A 30 -13.75 2.56 22.53
CA GLN A 30 -12.68 1.98 21.69
C GLN A 30 -13.18 1.58 20.30
N GLU A 31 -14.43 1.11 20.18
CA GLU A 31 -15.05 0.75 18.91
C GLU A 31 -15.12 1.95 17.95
N THR A 32 -15.49 3.13 18.47
CA THR A 32 -15.51 4.37 17.71
C THR A 32 -14.09 4.78 17.29
N MET A 33 -13.11 4.67 18.19
CA MET A 33 -11.71 4.99 17.85
C MET A 33 -11.17 4.10 16.72
N ARG A 34 -11.48 2.80 16.72
CA ARG A 34 -11.09 1.86 15.64
C ARG A 34 -11.68 2.22 14.27
N SER A 35 -12.89 2.80 14.26
CA SER A 35 -13.49 3.32 13.04
C SER A 35 -12.68 4.50 12.48
N PHE A 36 -12.27 5.44 13.34
CA PHE A 36 -11.39 6.54 12.96
C PHE A 36 -10.02 6.06 12.49
N ASP A 37 -9.41 5.08 13.16
CA ASP A 37 -8.14 4.48 12.75
C ASP A 37 -8.22 4.02 11.29
N THR A 38 -9.25 3.26 10.94
CA THR A 38 -9.44 2.71 9.60
C THR A 38 -9.78 3.80 8.58
N ALA A 39 -10.68 4.71 8.94
CA ALA A 39 -11.17 5.76 8.05
C ALA A 39 -10.08 6.76 7.65
N CYS A 40 -9.07 6.95 8.50
CA CYS A 40 -8.01 7.93 8.26
C CYS A 40 -6.81 7.37 7.47
N LEU A 41 -6.72 6.06 7.25
CA LEU A 41 -5.62 5.42 6.49
C LEU A 41 -5.62 5.83 5.01
N SER A 42 -4.45 6.19 4.49
CA SER A 42 -4.28 6.47 3.06
C SER A 42 -4.68 5.26 2.20
N SER A 43 -5.46 5.50 1.13
CA SER A 43 -5.76 4.46 0.14
C SER A 43 -4.49 4.06 -0.62
N ILE A 44 -4.46 2.82 -1.09
CA ILE A 44 -3.38 2.31 -1.94
C ILE A 44 -3.63 2.84 -3.36
N LYS A 45 -2.61 3.41 -4.00
CA LYS A 45 -2.72 3.88 -5.38
C LYS A 45 -2.82 2.67 -6.31
N ASP A 46 -3.83 2.67 -7.18
CA ASP A 46 -3.89 1.71 -8.29
C ASP A 46 -2.70 1.92 -9.23
N LEU A 47 -2.18 0.82 -9.78
CA LEU A 47 -1.09 0.84 -10.74
C LEU A 47 -1.60 0.36 -12.10
N GLN A 48 -1.43 1.21 -13.11
CA GLN A 48 -1.73 0.86 -14.49
C GLN A 48 -0.70 -0.14 -15.04
N PRO A 49 -1.05 -0.93 -16.07
CA PRO A 49 -0.16 -1.94 -16.64
C PRO A 49 1.22 -1.38 -17.04
N LEU A 50 1.22 -0.18 -17.64
CA LEU A 50 2.44 0.53 -18.04
C LEU A 50 3.28 0.95 -16.84
N GLU A 51 2.66 1.38 -15.73
CA GLU A 51 3.37 1.73 -14.49
C GLU A 51 4.03 0.49 -13.86
N ILE A 52 3.40 -0.67 -13.93
CA ILE A 52 3.97 -1.94 -13.42
C ILE A 52 5.19 -2.36 -14.24
N LYS A 53 5.10 -2.25 -15.57
CA LYS A 53 6.22 -2.52 -16.47
C LYS A 53 7.38 -1.54 -16.22
N ALA A 54 7.08 -0.24 -16.14
CA ALA A 54 8.06 0.79 -15.85
C ALA A 54 8.72 0.62 -14.48
N LEU A 55 7.96 0.19 -13.47
CA LEU A 55 8.50 -0.16 -12.15
C LEU A 55 9.53 -1.28 -12.27
N ARG A 56 9.19 -2.39 -12.94
CA ARG A 56 10.11 -3.52 -13.12
C ARG A 56 11.38 -3.09 -13.86
N GLU A 57 11.22 -2.32 -14.94
CA GLU A 57 12.34 -1.86 -15.77
C GLU A 57 13.23 -0.87 -15.01
N GLY A 58 12.66 0.05 -14.25
CA GLY A 58 13.41 0.95 -13.37
C GLY A 58 14.17 0.24 -12.25
N LEU A 59 13.78 -1.00 -11.91
CA LEU A 59 14.49 -1.86 -10.97
C LEU A 59 15.56 -2.74 -11.65
N ASN A 60 15.73 -2.63 -12.97
CA ASN A 60 16.69 -3.37 -13.79
C ASN A 60 16.60 -4.89 -13.63
N VAL A 61 15.38 -5.44 -13.56
CA VAL A 61 15.15 -6.88 -13.46
C VAL A 61 14.24 -7.41 -14.58
N SER A 62 14.45 -8.67 -14.96
CA SER A 62 13.61 -9.38 -15.90
C SER A 62 12.27 -9.79 -15.27
N GLN A 63 11.24 -10.10 -16.09
CA GLN A 63 9.95 -10.56 -15.59
C GLN A 63 10.07 -11.80 -14.67
N PRO A 64 10.88 -12.84 -14.98
CA PRO A 64 11.07 -13.98 -14.09
C PRO A 64 11.68 -13.62 -12.73
N VAL A 65 12.68 -12.74 -12.72
CA VAL A 65 13.33 -12.29 -11.49
C VAL A 65 12.36 -11.46 -10.64
N PHE A 66 11.61 -10.57 -11.27
CA PHE A 66 10.58 -9.77 -10.60
C PHE A 66 9.47 -10.65 -10.00
N ALA A 67 9.01 -11.66 -10.74
CA ALA A 67 8.03 -12.62 -10.27
C ALA A 67 8.53 -13.40 -9.04
N ARG A 68 9.82 -13.78 -9.04
CA ARG A 68 10.47 -14.46 -7.91
C ARG A 68 10.49 -13.60 -6.66
N TYR A 69 10.87 -12.32 -6.77
CA TYR A 69 10.83 -11.37 -5.65
C TYR A 69 9.42 -11.19 -5.09
N LEU A 70 8.42 -11.07 -5.97
CA LEU A 70 7.03 -10.87 -5.58
C LEU A 70 6.31 -12.17 -5.14
N ASN A 71 7.02 -13.29 -5.11
CA ASN A 71 6.48 -14.62 -4.83
C ASN A 71 5.22 -14.94 -5.66
N THR A 72 5.30 -14.71 -6.97
CA THR A 72 4.21 -14.99 -7.93
C THR A 72 4.74 -15.62 -9.21
N SER A 73 3.84 -16.02 -10.12
CA SER A 73 4.22 -16.61 -11.40
C SER A 73 4.63 -15.55 -12.43
N VAL A 74 5.50 -15.92 -13.38
CA VAL A 74 5.85 -15.05 -14.52
C VAL A 74 4.61 -14.67 -15.33
N SER A 75 3.68 -15.61 -15.50
CA SER A 75 2.40 -15.37 -16.18
C SER A 75 1.56 -14.30 -15.45
N THR A 76 1.61 -14.24 -14.12
CA THR A 76 0.93 -13.20 -13.34
C THR A 76 1.51 -11.82 -13.68
N VAL A 77 2.84 -11.69 -13.65
CA VAL A 77 3.53 -10.43 -13.99
C VAL A 77 3.21 -10.01 -15.43
N GLN A 78 3.26 -10.94 -16.37
CA GLN A 78 2.89 -10.66 -17.77
C GLN A 78 1.45 -10.16 -17.90
N LYS A 79 0.49 -10.80 -17.22
CA LYS A 79 -0.92 -10.37 -17.25
C LYS A 79 -1.13 -9.01 -16.61
N TRP A 80 -0.34 -8.67 -15.59
CA TRP A 80 -0.35 -7.33 -15.00
C TRP A 80 0.21 -6.28 -15.95
N GLU A 81 1.36 -6.55 -16.57
CA GLU A 81 2.02 -5.63 -17.51
C GLU A 81 1.24 -5.46 -18.83
N SER A 82 0.49 -6.47 -19.26
CA SER A 82 -0.37 -6.39 -20.44
C SER A 82 -1.77 -5.83 -20.16
N GLY A 83 -2.16 -5.73 -18.89
CA GLY A 83 -3.50 -5.32 -18.48
C GLY A 83 -4.58 -6.40 -18.59
N ALA A 84 -4.22 -7.62 -19.00
CA ALA A 84 -5.14 -8.77 -19.01
C ALA A 84 -5.67 -9.12 -17.62
N LYS A 85 -4.93 -8.77 -16.56
CA LYS A 85 -5.39 -8.84 -15.17
C LYS A 85 -4.85 -7.63 -14.40
N ARG A 86 -5.62 -7.12 -13.43
CA ARG A 86 -5.13 -6.09 -12.51
C ARG A 86 -4.69 -6.70 -11.17
N PRO A 87 -3.59 -6.23 -10.56
CA PRO A 87 -3.27 -6.55 -9.18
C PRO A 87 -4.34 -5.96 -8.25
N SER A 88 -4.64 -6.67 -7.18
CA SER A 88 -5.61 -6.24 -6.16
C SER A 88 -5.18 -6.69 -4.76
N GLY A 89 -5.77 -6.07 -3.74
CA GLY A 89 -5.50 -6.38 -2.34
C GLY A 89 -4.00 -6.40 -2.01
N MET A 90 -3.51 -7.55 -1.53
CA MET A 90 -2.11 -7.72 -1.14
C MET A 90 -1.12 -7.50 -2.28
N SER A 91 -1.43 -7.95 -3.50
CA SER A 91 -0.53 -7.79 -4.64
C SER A 91 -0.33 -6.32 -5.02
N LEU A 92 -1.40 -5.53 -5.00
CA LEU A 92 -1.32 -4.08 -5.24
C LEU A 92 -0.56 -3.37 -4.12
N LYS A 93 -0.79 -3.77 -2.85
CA LYS A 93 -0.04 -3.25 -1.70
C LYS A 93 1.46 -3.51 -1.84
N LEU A 94 1.82 -4.74 -2.21
CA LEU A 94 3.22 -5.16 -2.38
C LEU A 94 3.91 -4.36 -3.49
N LEU A 95 3.25 -4.18 -4.64
CA LEU A 95 3.77 -3.36 -5.74
C LEU A 95 3.98 -1.90 -5.30
N ASN A 96 3.08 -1.32 -4.52
CA ASN A 96 3.25 0.03 -3.96
C ASN A 96 4.43 0.11 -2.97
N ILE A 97 4.64 -0.93 -2.14
CA ILE A 97 5.79 -1.01 -1.23
C ILE A 97 7.09 -1.05 -2.04
N VAL A 98 7.15 -1.90 -3.07
CA VAL A 98 8.31 -2.00 -3.96
C VAL A 98 8.55 -0.71 -4.74
N GLN A 99 7.51 -0.04 -5.23
CA GLN A 99 7.63 1.25 -5.90
C GLN A 99 8.26 2.31 -4.99
N LYS A 100 7.94 2.29 -3.70
CA LYS A 100 8.44 3.27 -2.73
C LYS A 100 9.81 2.93 -2.16
N HIS A 101 10.12 1.66 -1.98
CA HIS A 101 11.28 1.21 -1.19
C HIS A 101 12.26 0.33 -1.97
N GLY A 102 11.94 -0.04 -3.21
CA GLY A 102 12.72 -0.97 -4.03
C GLY A 102 12.56 -2.43 -3.62
N LEU A 103 13.26 -3.34 -4.33
CA LEU A 103 13.16 -4.79 -4.12
C LEU A 103 13.83 -5.29 -2.83
N LYS A 104 14.77 -4.52 -2.27
CA LYS A 104 15.53 -4.92 -1.07
C LYS A 104 14.66 -5.13 0.16
N VAL A 105 13.45 -4.56 0.19
CA VAL A 105 12.49 -4.75 1.29
C VAL A 105 11.86 -6.15 1.30
N LEU A 106 12.07 -6.93 0.24
CA LEU A 106 11.52 -8.29 0.07
C LEU A 106 12.56 -9.40 0.29
N VAL A 107 13.76 -9.04 0.75
CA VAL A 107 14.89 -9.96 1.01
C VAL A 107 15.27 -9.90 2.47
#